data_AF-A0A7C5W8Y3-F1
#
_entry.id   AF-A0A7C5W8Y3-F1
#
_cell.length_a   1.000
_cell.length_b   1.000
_cell.length_c   1.000
_cell.angle_alpha   90.00
_cell.angle_beta   90.00
_cell.angle_gamma   90.00
#
_symmetry.space_group_name_H-M   'P 1'
#
loop_
_entity.id
_entity.type
_entity.pdbx_description
1 polymer ?
#
loop_
_entity_poly.entity_id
_entity_poly.type
_entity_poly.pdbx_seq_one_letter_code
_entity_poly.pdbx_strand_id
1 'polypeptide(L)'
;MPVKSKKRRKKIRYKSISLKVSANQYKTLQRYCSKHKLTPNKVFKKALKVYLERFGPVLDGQTIRVGENQLTIFDAGAGEPVEDSNHL
;
A
#
# COMPACT_ATOMS: atom_id res chain seq x y z
N MET A 1 0.57 15.81 -40.60
CA MET A 1 0.25 14.84 -39.52
C MET A 1 0.67 15.43 -38.18
N PRO A 2 -0.20 15.51 -37.14
CA PRO A 2 0.17 16.10 -35.86
C PRO A 2 1.10 15.15 -35.08
N VAL A 3 2.30 15.62 -34.74
CA VAL A 3 3.29 14.88 -33.95
C VAL A 3 2.85 14.88 -32.49
N LYS A 4 2.46 13.72 -31.94
CA LYS A 4 2.15 13.57 -30.51
C LYS A 4 3.37 13.99 -29.68
N SER A 5 3.24 15.07 -28.93
CA SER A 5 4.30 15.53 -28.02
C SER A 5 4.49 14.51 -26.89
N LYS A 6 5.73 14.06 -26.67
CA LYS A 6 6.06 13.12 -25.59
C LYS A 6 5.82 13.82 -24.24
N LYS A 7 4.90 13.28 -23.42
CA LYS A 7 4.67 13.74 -22.04
C LYS A 7 5.99 13.74 -21.27
N ARG A 8 6.42 14.89 -20.75
CA ARG A 8 7.64 15.01 -19.92
C ARG A 8 7.43 14.23 -18.62
N ARG A 9 8.38 13.34 -18.30
CA ARG A 9 8.36 12.59 -17.02
C ARG A 9 8.46 13.58 -15.86
N LYS A 10 7.61 13.42 -14.84
CA LYS A 10 7.68 14.22 -13.61
C LYS A 10 9.04 13.97 -12.92
N LYS A 11 9.67 15.04 -12.44
CA LYS A 11 10.95 14.96 -11.72
C LYS A 11 10.72 14.28 -10.37
N ILE A 12 11.44 13.20 -10.10
CA ILE A 12 11.43 12.53 -8.78
C ILE A 12 12.13 13.46 -7.78
N ARG A 13 11.44 13.80 -6.68
CA ARG A 13 12.00 14.59 -5.58
C ARG A 13 12.49 13.63 -4.50
N TYR A 14 13.81 13.56 -4.31
CA TYR A 14 14.41 12.78 -3.24
C TYR A 14 14.53 13.61 -1.96
N LYS A 15 14.46 12.95 -0.81
CA LYS A 15 14.68 13.55 0.52
C LYS A 15 15.81 12.80 1.23
N SER A 16 16.68 13.54 1.90
CA SER A 16 17.76 12.98 2.72
C SER A 16 17.23 12.65 4.12
N ILE A 17 17.71 11.55 4.69
CA ILE A 17 17.42 11.14 6.06
C ILE A 17 18.76 10.83 6.71
N SER A 18 19.04 11.43 7.87
CA SER A 18 20.24 11.16 8.67
C SER A 18 19.82 10.41 9.94
N LEU A 19 20.42 9.25 10.19
CA LEU A 19 20.07 8.39 11.31
C LEU A 19 21.35 8.01 12.07
N LYS A 20 21.27 8.06 13.39
CA LYS A 20 22.29 7.47 14.27
C LYS A 20 21.85 6.06 14.65
N VAL A 21 22.79 5.13 14.66
CA VAL A 21 22.58 3.75 15.09
C VAL A 21 23.62 3.40 16.16
N SER A 22 23.33 2.41 16.99
CA SER A 22 24.29 1.98 18.01
C SER A 22 25.53 1.33 17.37
N ALA A 23 26.66 1.39 18.06
CA ALA A 23 27.91 0.81 17.56
C ALA A 23 27.78 -0.70 17.27
N ASN A 24 27.02 -1.43 18.11
CA ASN A 24 26.78 -2.86 17.93
C ASN A 24 25.91 -3.14 16.69
N GLN A 25 24.85 -2.36 16.47
CA GLN A 25 24.04 -2.46 15.26
C GLN A 25 24.86 -2.18 14.01
N TYR A 26 25.74 -1.18 14.06
CA TYR A 26 26.62 -0.84 12.95
C TYR A 26 27.61 -1.96 12.62
N LYS A 27 28.24 -2.58 13.64
CA LYS A 27 29.13 -3.75 13.46
C LYS A 27 28.40 -4.92 12.78
N THR A 28 27.18 -5.24 13.25
CA THR A 28 26.36 -6.29 12.65
C THR A 28 25.99 -5.96 11.21
N LEU A 29 25.61 -4.71 10.94
CA LEU A 29 25.28 -4.23 9.61
C LEU A 29 26.47 -4.33 8.65
N GLN A 30 27.67 -3.93 9.09
CA GLN A 30 28.89 -4.06 8.29
C GLN A 30 29.20 -5.52 7.96
N ARG A 31 29.13 -6.43 8.94
CA ARG A 31 29.35 -7.86 8.71
C ARG A 31 28.37 -8.43 7.69
N TYR A 32 27.10 -8.05 7.79
CA TYR A 32 26.07 -8.44 6.82
C TYR A 32 26.36 -7.90 5.43
N CYS A 33 26.72 -6.61 5.33
CA CYS A 33 27.06 -5.97 4.06
C CYS A 33 28.25 -6.64 3.37
N SER A 34 29.31 -6.98 4.13
CA SER A 34 30.48 -7.67 3.60
C SER A 34 30.15 -9.06 3.05
N LYS A 35 29.32 -9.84 3.77
CA LYS A 35 28.91 -11.18 3.34
C LYS A 35 28.08 -11.16 2.05
N HIS A 36 27.20 -10.17 1.90
CA HIS A 36 26.24 -10.11 0.80
C HIS A 36 26.64 -9.13 -0.32
N LYS A 37 27.84 -8.52 -0.26
CA LYS A 37 28.30 -7.48 -1.21
C LYS A 37 27.28 -6.35 -1.36
N LEU A 38 26.67 -5.94 -0.25
CA LEU A 38 25.69 -4.85 -0.18
C LEU A 38 26.29 -3.61 0.48
N THR A 39 25.62 -2.48 0.34
CA THR A 39 25.94 -1.26 1.08
C THR A 39 24.90 -1.02 2.19
N PRO A 40 25.29 -0.39 3.31
CA PRO A 40 24.35 -0.05 4.38
C PRO A 40 23.09 0.65 3.86
N ASN A 41 23.25 1.62 2.96
CA ASN A 41 22.14 2.34 2.33
C ASN A 41 21.18 1.44 1.55
N LYS A 42 21.68 0.41 0.85
CA LYS A 42 20.84 -0.56 0.15
C LYS A 42 20.04 -1.42 1.13
N VAL A 43 20.67 -1.82 2.24
CA VAL A 43 20.01 -2.60 3.31
C VAL A 43 18.90 -1.79 3.95
N PHE A 44 19.19 -0.54 4.37
CA PHE A 44 18.17 0.34 4.95
C PHE A 44 17.00 0.59 4.00
N LYS A 45 17.26 0.89 2.72
CA LYS A 45 16.19 1.08 1.72
C LYS A 45 15.32 -0.16 1.55
N LYS A 46 15.92 -1.36 1.51
CA LYS A 46 15.17 -2.62 1.40
C LYS A 46 14.35 -2.89 2.66
N ALA A 47 14.95 -2.76 3.84
CA ALA A 47 14.26 -2.97 5.10
C ALA A 47 13.08 -2.00 5.26
N LEU A 48 13.30 -0.71 4.98
CA LEU A 48 12.27 0.32 5.03
C LEU A 48 11.16 0.07 4.00
N LYS A 49 11.51 -0.34 2.78
CA LYS A 49 10.53 -0.73 1.76
C LYS A 49 9.65 -1.89 2.24
N VAL A 50 10.25 -2.98 2.71
CA VAL A 50 9.52 -4.16 3.20
C VAL A 50 8.64 -3.79 4.40
N TYR A 51 9.15 -2.98 5.33
CA TYR A 51 8.40 -2.52 6.48
C TYR A 51 7.18 -1.68 6.07
N LEU A 52 7.36 -0.70 5.18
CA LEU A 52 6.25 0.14 4.70
C LEU A 52 5.27 -0.62 3.81
N GLU A 53 5.71 -1.59 3.01
CA GLU A 53 4.78 -2.43 2.23
C GLU A 53 3.93 -3.30 3.16
N ARG A 54 4.50 -3.77 4.28
CA ARG A 54 3.80 -4.61 5.24
C ARG A 54 2.86 -3.83 6.17
N PHE A 55 3.25 -2.62 6.58
CA PHE A 55 2.54 -1.86 7.62
C PHE A 55 2.00 -0.50 7.15
N GLY A 56 2.44 0.00 6.00
CA GLY A 56 1.98 1.27 5.42
C GLY A 56 0.49 1.32 5.09
N PRO A 57 -0.14 0.26 4.52
CA PRO A 57 -1.58 0.28 4.23
C PRO A 57 -2.47 0.49 5.47
N VAL A 58 -1.96 0.16 6.66
CA VAL A 58 -2.68 0.34 7.93
C VAL A 58 -2.74 1.82 8.34
N LEU A 59 -1.79 2.64 7.88
CA LEU A 59 -1.68 4.06 8.25
C LEU A 59 -2.56 4.97 7.38
N ASP A 60 -2.83 4.57 6.13
CA ASP A 60 -3.62 5.38 5.18
C ASP A 60 -5.14 5.26 5.37
N GLY A 61 -5.60 4.68 6.48
CA GLY A 61 -7.02 4.72 6.84
C GLY A 61 -7.92 3.81 6.00
N GLN A 62 -7.46 2.60 5.65
CA GLN A 62 -8.38 1.51 5.36
C GLN A 62 -9.01 0.96 6.65
N THR A 63 -9.55 1.83 7.49
CA THR A 63 -10.81 1.48 8.12
C THR A 63 -11.83 1.59 7.00
N ILE A 64 -12.37 0.46 6.55
CA ILE A 64 -13.65 0.47 5.87
C ILE A 64 -14.62 1.07 6.89
N ARG A 65 -14.76 2.39 6.92
CA ARG A 65 -15.86 3.05 7.60
C ARG A 65 -17.09 2.71 6.77
N VAL A 66 -17.62 1.52 7.01
CA VAL A 66 -19.03 1.23 6.75
C VAL A 66 -19.76 2.26 7.60
N GLY A 67 -20.21 3.35 6.99
CA GLY A 67 -21.00 4.36 7.68
C GLY A 67 -22.28 3.72 8.19
N GLU A 68 -22.80 4.19 9.32
CA GLU A 68 -23.98 3.64 10.00
C GLU A 68 -25.26 3.60 9.12
N ASN A 69 -25.23 4.22 7.93
CA ASN A 69 -26.34 4.34 6.99
C ASN A 69 -26.06 3.69 5.61
N GLN A 70 -25.25 2.63 5.51
CA GLN A 70 -25.20 1.86 4.26
C GLN A 70 -26.47 0.99 4.16
N LEU A 71 -27.35 1.33 3.21
CA LEU A 71 -28.51 0.53 2.84
C LEU A 71 -28.04 -0.87 2.43
N THR A 72 -28.48 -1.88 3.16
CA THR A 72 -28.28 -3.30 2.86
C THR A 72 -29.17 -3.71 1.69
N ILE A 73 -28.84 -3.21 0.48
CA ILE A 73 -29.62 -3.42 -0.75
C ILE A 73 -29.79 -4.92 -1.09
N PHE A 74 -29.00 -5.81 -0.49
CA PHE A 74 -29.01 -7.25 -0.77
C PHE A 74 -29.35 -8.14 0.44
N ASP A 75 -29.82 -7.58 1.57
CA ASP A 75 -30.13 -8.36 2.79
C ASP A 75 -31.63 -8.68 2.95
N ALA A 76 -32.45 -8.31 1.96
CA ALA A 76 -33.86 -8.71 1.87
C ALA A 76 -34.04 -9.76 0.76
N GLY A 77 -33.47 -10.94 0.98
CA GLY A 77 -33.80 -12.16 0.23
C GLY A 77 -35.14 -12.80 0.66
N ALA A 78 -36.14 -12.02 1.07
CA ALA A 78 -37.46 -12.54 1.44
C ALA A 78 -38.52 -11.43 1.41
N GLY A 79 -39.11 -11.18 0.24
CA GLY A 79 -40.26 -10.27 0.17
C GLY A 79 -40.55 -9.74 -1.23
N GLU A 80 -40.97 -10.62 -2.14
CA GLU A 80 -41.89 -10.24 -3.22
C GLU A 80 -42.94 -11.36 -3.32
N PRO A 81 -44.22 -11.12 -2.99
CA PRO A 81 -45.28 -11.96 -3.52
C PRO A 81 -45.42 -11.60 -5.01
N VAL A 82 -44.98 -12.49 -5.87
CA VAL A 82 -45.30 -12.38 -7.31
C VAL A 82 -46.78 -12.74 -7.44
N GLU A 83 -47.65 -11.75 -7.32
CA GLU A 83 -48.99 -11.83 -7.92
C GLU A 83 -48.78 -11.86 -9.43
N ASP A 84 -49.09 -13.01 -10.04
CA ASP A 84 -49.81 -13.12 -11.31
C ASP A 84 -49.90 -14.59 -11.71
N SER A 85 -51.07 -15.20 -11.51
CA SER A 85 -51.52 -16.36 -12.29
C SER A 85 -53.05 -16.45 -12.27
N ASN A 86 -53.67 -16.07 -13.38
CA ASN A 86 -55.02 -16.46 -13.77
C ASN A 86 -55.27 -17.95 -13.46
N HIS A 87 -56.37 -18.24 -12.76
CA HIS A 87 -56.98 -19.57 -12.83
C HIS A 87 -58.51 -19.42 -12.96
N LEU A 88 -58.98 -19.80 -14.16
CA LEU A 88 -60.36 -20.05 -14.64
C LEU A 88 -61.48 -19.05 -14.30
#